data_AF-T1AJT1-F1
#
_entry.id   AF-T1AJT1-F1
#
_cell.length_a   1.000
_cell.length_b   1.000
_cell.length_c   1.000
_cell.angle_alpha   90.00
_cell.angle_beta   90.00
_cell.angle_gamma   90.00
#
_symmetry.space_group_name_H-M   'P 1'
#
loop_
_entity.id
_entity.type
_entity.pdbx_description
1 polymer ?
#
loop_
_entity_poly.entity_id
_entity_poly.type
_entity_poly.pdbx_seq_one_letter_code
_entity_poly.pdbx_strand_id
1 'polypeptide(L)'
;MGLSTSSRRRRGGRGGAQPYLVQVHSIEAPGILERLIVGAYRVGHDAIEIRTEVAFTPERVEELHSAARGLLGVSVVAQEPNRVLLQNFIDPSKYGLPQLVQRMKMILVAFLDEIEEVLQRQVRSRRLTTLDEEGSKVLALLVRQLFLASRDWSLARRIGSPDPRHLLEWRVVVHSLQDLAGLFREAAAQLNEAAAAAPGAAESLVEFVPEVKAYLKEVMDALLHPELERACEVHQGSVRLGEAALRATDHLKGPARKNGALSAAMSLQRSTGCLALLSEVAIDRAVSAGTESVLADAA
;
A
#
# COMPACT_ATOMS: atom_id res chain seq x y z
N MET A 1 63.29 12.94 -21.82
CA MET A 1 62.13 13.55 -21.13
C MET A 1 60.86 13.05 -21.79
N GLY A 2 59.90 12.55 -21.00
CA GLY A 2 58.62 12.02 -21.49
C GLY A 2 58.37 10.58 -21.05
N LEU A 3 58.26 10.36 -19.73
CA LEU A 3 57.92 9.06 -19.16
C LEU A 3 56.44 8.74 -19.43
N SER A 4 56.26 7.58 -20.05
CA SER A 4 55.06 6.76 -20.03
C SER A 4 54.65 6.46 -18.58
N THR A 5 53.39 6.73 -18.24
CA THR A 5 52.71 6.07 -17.12
C THR A 5 51.32 5.64 -17.57
N SER A 6 51.23 4.40 -18.02
CA SER A 6 49.96 3.67 -18.07
C SER A 6 49.47 3.45 -16.64
N SER A 7 48.31 3.99 -16.27
CA SER A 7 47.62 3.57 -15.05
C SER A 7 46.48 2.62 -15.42
N ARG A 8 46.84 1.34 -15.42
CA ARG A 8 45.92 0.20 -15.49
C ARG A 8 45.06 0.22 -14.22
N ARG A 9 43.86 0.81 -14.27
CA ARG A 9 42.85 0.62 -13.21
C ARG A 9 42.43 -0.85 -13.19
N ARG A 10 42.95 -1.57 -12.20
CA ARG A 10 42.48 -2.92 -11.83
C ARG A 10 40.96 -2.85 -11.56
N ARG A 11 40.19 -3.48 -12.45
CA ARG A 11 38.84 -3.95 -12.15
C ARG A 11 38.97 -5.14 -11.20
N GLY A 12 38.45 -5.01 -9.99
CA GLY A 12 38.38 -6.08 -9.00
C GLY A 12 37.49 -5.67 -7.83
N GLY A 13 36.24 -6.14 -7.85
CA GLY A 13 35.24 -5.92 -6.80
C GLY A 13 33.84 -6.01 -7.39
N ARG A 14 33.04 -6.98 -6.93
CA ARG A 14 31.68 -7.30 -7.41
C ARG A 14 30.84 -6.03 -7.62
N GLY A 15 30.23 -5.91 -8.79
CA GLY A 15 29.48 -4.73 -9.21
C GLY A 15 28.28 -4.45 -8.31
N GLY A 16 28.46 -3.57 -7.31
CA GLY A 16 27.36 -2.78 -6.78
C GLY A 16 27.01 -1.73 -7.82
N ALA A 17 25.74 -1.68 -8.24
CA ALA A 17 25.25 -0.58 -9.06
C ALA A 17 25.57 0.76 -8.37
N GLN A 18 25.90 1.79 -9.15
CA GLN A 18 26.14 3.12 -8.57
C GLN A 18 24.90 3.57 -7.78
N PRO A 19 25.08 4.18 -6.59
CA PRO A 19 23.96 4.63 -5.79
C PRO A 19 23.15 5.68 -6.55
N TYR A 20 21.84 5.69 -6.35
CA TYR A 20 20.99 6.78 -6.80
C TYR A 20 21.34 8.03 -5.98
N LEU A 21 21.99 8.98 -6.64
CA LEU A 21 22.49 10.19 -6.01
C LEU A 21 21.40 11.27 -5.98
N VAL A 22 21.07 11.72 -4.78
CA VAL A 22 20.20 12.86 -4.51
C VAL A 22 21.09 14.00 -4.00
N GLN A 23 21.41 14.95 -4.88
CA GLN A 23 22.09 16.19 -4.51
C GLN A 23 21.06 17.24 -4.15
N VAL A 24 21.11 17.74 -2.91
CA VAL A 24 20.20 18.80 -2.47
C VAL A 24 21.00 20.02 -2.05
N HIS A 25 20.68 21.15 -2.69
CA HIS A 25 21.35 22.43 -2.46
C HIS A 25 20.75 23.13 -1.23
N SER A 26 19.41 23.24 -1.15
CA SER A 26 18.68 23.57 0.07
C SER A 26 17.46 22.66 0.23
N ILE A 27 17.21 22.19 1.46
CA ILE A 27 16.03 21.39 1.82
C ILE A 27 15.16 22.25 2.73
N GLU A 28 14.28 23.03 2.15
CA GLU A 28 13.47 23.99 2.91
C GLU A 28 12.16 23.38 3.40
N ALA A 29 11.56 22.45 2.65
CA ALA A 29 10.31 21.80 3.03
C ALA A 29 10.54 20.59 3.96
N PRO A 30 9.88 20.49 5.12
CA PRO A 30 9.81 19.25 5.90
C PRO A 30 9.21 18.09 5.09
N GLY A 31 9.73 16.87 5.26
CA GLY A 31 9.19 15.65 4.66
C GLY A 31 9.62 15.36 3.22
N ILE A 32 10.37 16.24 2.56
CA ILE A 32 10.81 16.01 1.17
C ILE A 32 11.89 14.94 1.08
N LEU A 33 12.77 14.81 2.09
CA LEU A 33 13.82 13.78 2.08
C LEU A 33 13.20 12.40 2.18
N GLU A 34 12.21 12.25 3.07
CA GLU A 34 11.46 11.01 3.21
C GLU A 34 10.79 10.62 1.88
N ARG A 35 10.11 11.57 1.21
CA ARG A 35 9.46 11.31 -0.08
C ARG A 35 10.46 10.90 -1.16
N LEU A 36 11.65 11.50 -1.19
CA LEU A 36 12.71 11.13 -2.14
C LEU A 36 13.25 9.72 -1.87
N ILE A 37 13.49 9.37 -0.61
CA ILE A 37 13.94 8.02 -0.21
C ILE A 37 12.89 6.98 -0.57
N VAL A 38 11.64 7.21 -0.17
CA VAL A 38 10.52 6.30 -0.45
C VAL A 38 10.31 6.17 -1.96
N GLY A 39 10.43 7.26 -2.72
CA GLY A 39 10.37 7.26 -4.17
C GLY A 39 11.47 6.42 -4.81
N ALA A 40 12.74 6.67 -4.44
CA ALA A 40 13.89 5.93 -4.94
C ALA A 40 13.80 4.43 -4.60
N TYR A 41 13.31 4.10 -3.40
CA TYR A 41 12.99 2.74 -3.00
C TYR A 41 11.89 2.13 -3.87
N ARG A 42 10.78 2.82 -4.10
CA ARG A 42 9.66 2.29 -4.90
C ARG A 42 10.05 2.02 -6.35
N VAL A 43 10.94 2.81 -6.93
CA VAL A 43 11.42 2.58 -8.31
C VAL A 43 12.57 1.58 -8.41
N GLY A 44 12.94 0.92 -7.31
CA GLY A 44 13.85 -0.22 -7.32
C GLY A 44 15.33 0.11 -7.11
N HIS A 45 15.71 1.30 -6.63
CA HIS A 45 17.10 1.55 -6.26
C HIS A 45 17.48 0.79 -4.99
N ASP A 46 18.58 0.05 -5.01
CA ASP A 46 19.10 -0.66 -3.83
C ASP A 46 20.00 0.22 -2.97
N ALA A 47 20.69 1.19 -3.56
CA ALA A 47 21.52 2.15 -2.84
C ALA A 47 21.04 3.57 -3.13
N ILE A 48 20.82 4.37 -2.09
CA ILE A 48 20.33 5.75 -2.17
C ILE A 48 21.32 6.61 -1.39
N GLU A 49 21.97 7.55 -2.09
CA GLU A 49 22.94 8.44 -1.47
C GLU A 49 22.42 9.87 -1.50
N ILE A 50 22.36 10.50 -0.32
CA ILE A 50 21.91 11.88 -0.17
C ILE A 50 23.12 12.73 0.19
N ARG A 51 23.35 13.78 -0.60
CA ARG A 51 24.45 14.74 -0.40
C ARG A 51 23.92 16.16 -0.32
N THR A 52 24.49 16.92 0.59
CA THR A 52 24.23 18.35 0.78
C THR A 52 25.53 19.15 0.76
N GLU A 53 25.44 20.45 0.48
CA GLU A 53 26.61 21.34 0.55
C GLU A 53 26.98 21.65 2.01
N VAL A 54 25.97 21.76 2.87
CA VAL A 54 26.10 22.00 4.32
C VAL A 54 25.85 20.72 5.11
N ALA A 55 26.25 20.70 6.38
CA ALA A 55 25.95 19.57 7.25
C ALA A 55 24.44 19.43 7.51
N PHE A 56 23.96 18.20 7.64
CA PHE A 56 22.59 17.89 8.04
C PHE A 56 22.31 18.40 9.46
N THR A 57 21.16 19.01 9.66
CA THR A 57 20.66 19.33 11.00
C THR A 57 20.16 18.05 11.68
N PRO A 58 20.06 18.02 13.03
CA PRO A 58 19.51 16.87 13.75
C PRO A 58 18.12 16.45 13.27
N GLU A 59 17.26 17.41 12.91
CA GLU A 59 15.90 17.16 12.41
C GLU A 59 15.94 16.43 11.05
N ARG A 60 16.89 16.80 10.18
CA ARG A 60 17.06 16.13 8.88
C ARG A 60 17.67 14.75 9.03
N VAL A 61 18.61 14.58 9.97
CA VAL A 61 19.11 13.26 10.32
C VAL A 61 17.96 12.38 10.79
N GLU A 62 17.09 12.87 11.67
CA GLU A 62 15.93 12.10 12.14
C GLU A 62 14.93 11.80 11.02
N GLU A 63 14.68 12.73 10.10
CA GLU A 63 13.85 12.49 8.90
C GLU A 63 14.40 11.33 8.05
N LEU A 64 15.72 11.29 7.83
CA LEU A 64 16.40 10.21 7.09
C LEU A 64 16.28 8.86 7.79
N HIS A 65 16.48 8.84 9.11
CA HIS A 65 16.35 7.62 9.92
C HIS A 65 14.89 7.15 9.99
N SER A 66 13.94 8.07 10.09
CA SER A 66 12.51 7.76 10.05
C SER A 66 12.11 7.13 8.72
N ALA A 67 12.56 7.71 7.60
CA ALA A 67 12.34 7.16 6.26
C ALA A 67 12.91 5.73 6.13
N ALA A 68 14.12 5.48 6.67
CA ALA A 68 14.72 4.15 6.67
C ALA A 68 13.88 3.15 7.49
N ARG A 69 13.43 3.52 8.70
CA ARG A 69 12.56 2.66 9.55
C ARG A 69 11.20 2.38 8.93
N GLY A 70 10.71 3.29 8.08
CA GLY A 70 9.45 3.16 7.33
C GLY A 70 9.51 2.21 6.13
N LEU A 71 10.69 1.67 5.78
CA LEU A 71 10.89 0.80 4.62
C LEU A 71 11.46 -0.56 5.01
N LEU A 72 10.96 -1.63 4.40
CA LEU A 72 11.46 -2.97 4.68
C LEU A 72 12.87 -3.17 4.11
N GLY A 73 13.76 -3.67 4.97
CA GLY A 73 15.14 -4.02 4.61
C GLY A 73 16.04 -2.85 4.21
N VAL A 74 15.65 -1.62 4.52
CA VAL A 74 16.49 -0.43 4.34
C VAL A 74 17.26 -0.14 5.62
N SER A 75 18.53 0.23 5.51
CA SER A 75 19.33 0.70 6.65
C SER A 75 20.29 1.80 6.21
N VAL A 76 20.59 2.72 7.13
CA VAL A 76 21.64 3.72 6.97
C VAL A 76 22.99 3.02 7.19
N VAL A 77 23.82 2.95 6.15
CA VAL A 77 25.10 2.23 6.17
C VAL A 77 26.31 3.15 6.25
N ALA A 78 26.15 4.43 5.92
CA ALA A 78 27.15 5.46 6.15
C ALA A 78 26.46 6.79 6.45
N GLN A 79 27.01 7.53 7.42
CA GLN A 79 26.55 8.86 7.80
C GLN A 79 27.76 9.74 8.12
N GLU A 80 27.90 10.79 7.33
CA GLU A 80 28.88 11.86 7.44
C GLU A 80 28.11 13.19 7.57
N PRO A 81 28.76 14.31 7.99
CA PRO A 81 28.06 15.56 8.22
C PRO A 81 27.16 16.01 7.07
N ASN A 82 27.58 15.84 5.82
CA ASN A 82 26.86 16.28 4.62
C ASN A 82 26.56 15.14 3.63
N ARG A 83 26.66 13.89 4.08
CA ARG A 83 26.41 12.70 3.25
C ARG A 83 25.77 11.57 4.05
N VAL A 84 24.69 10.99 3.53
CA VAL A 84 24.06 9.77 4.08
C VAL A 84 23.87 8.75 2.97
N LEU A 85 24.22 7.49 3.24
CA LEU A 85 24.01 6.36 2.33
C LEU A 85 23.03 5.37 2.97
N LEU A 86 21.92 5.13 2.28
CA LEU A 86 20.95 4.10 2.60
C LEU A 86 21.12 2.91 1.66
N GLN A 87 21.00 1.71 2.22
CA GLN A 87 21.07 0.45 1.47
C GLN A 87 19.84 -0.41 1.76
N ASN A 88 19.18 -0.87 0.70
CA ASN A 88 18.20 -1.94 0.72
C ASN A 88 18.89 -3.30 0.59
N PHE A 89 18.49 -4.25 1.42
CA PHE A 89 19.01 -5.62 1.45
C PHE A 89 17.98 -6.69 1.07
N ILE A 90 16.76 -6.28 0.70
CA ILE A 90 15.73 -7.22 0.25
C ILE A 90 16.13 -7.85 -1.08
N ASP A 91 16.16 -9.17 -1.09
CA ASP A 91 16.12 -9.97 -2.31
C ASP A 91 14.68 -10.00 -2.84
N PRO A 92 14.39 -9.33 -3.97
CA PRO A 92 13.04 -9.23 -4.50
C PRO A 92 12.46 -10.59 -4.93
N SER A 93 13.29 -11.60 -5.20
CA SER A 93 12.80 -12.92 -5.60
C SER A 93 12.09 -13.68 -4.47
N LYS A 94 12.27 -13.25 -3.21
CA LYS A 94 11.67 -13.88 -2.03
C LYS A 94 10.29 -13.32 -1.66
N TYR A 95 9.83 -12.27 -2.33
CA TYR A 95 8.60 -11.56 -2.00
C TYR A 95 7.66 -11.52 -3.20
N GLY A 96 6.89 -12.58 -3.40
CA GLY A 96 5.91 -12.64 -4.48
C GLY A 96 4.72 -11.71 -4.28
N LEU A 97 4.12 -11.25 -5.39
CA LEU A 97 2.96 -10.36 -5.37
C LEU A 97 1.76 -10.99 -4.65
N PRO A 98 1.37 -12.25 -4.89
CA PRO A 98 0.23 -12.86 -4.19
C PRO A 98 0.44 -12.90 -2.67
N GLN A 99 1.66 -13.21 -2.21
CA GLN A 99 1.97 -13.29 -0.77
C GLN A 99 1.91 -11.91 -0.11
N LEU A 100 2.40 -10.87 -0.78
CA LEU A 100 2.33 -9.50 -0.28
C LEU A 100 0.89 -8.95 -0.28
N VAL A 101 0.10 -9.28 -1.29
CA VAL A 101 -1.32 -8.92 -1.37
C VAL A 101 -2.12 -9.63 -0.27
N GLN A 102 -1.86 -10.91 -0.02
CA GLN A 102 -2.42 -11.63 1.12
C GLN A 102 -2.02 -11.00 2.45
N ARG A 103 -0.77 -10.54 2.60
CA ARG A 103 -0.33 -9.79 3.79
C ARG A 103 -1.11 -8.48 3.94
N MET A 104 -1.32 -7.74 2.86
CA MET A 104 -2.13 -6.52 2.88
C MET A 104 -3.58 -6.80 3.25
N LYS A 105 -4.18 -7.90 2.76
CA LYS A 105 -5.51 -8.35 3.18
C LYS A 105 -5.62 -8.50 4.69
N MET A 106 -4.65 -9.17 5.32
CA MET A 106 -4.64 -9.36 6.78
C MET A 106 -4.56 -8.03 7.54
N ILE A 107 -3.75 -7.08 7.06
CA ILE A 107 -3.61 -5.75 7.68
C ILE A 107 -4.91 -4.94 7.56
N LEU A 108 -5.52 -4.95 6.37
CA LEU A 108 -6.79 -4.23 6.13
C LEU A 108 -7.95 -4.83 6.94
N VAL A 109 -8.01 -6.16 7.07
CA VAL A 109 -8.99 -6.83 7.95
C VAL A 109 -8.77 -6.43 9.40
N ALA A 110 -7.51 -6.43 9.87
CA ALA A 110 -7.20 -6.00 11.24
C ALA A 110 -7.56 -4.52 11.48
N PHE A 111 -7.44 -3.65 10.47
CA PHE A 111 -7.90 -2.27 10.53
C PHE A 111 -9.41 -2.19 10.79
N LEU A 112 -10.20 -2.98 10.08
CA LEU A 112 -11.65 -3.03 10.24
C LEU A 112 -12.04 -3.63 11.60
N ASP A 113 -11.32 -4.65 12.08
CA ASP A 113 -11.53 -5.21 13.42
C ASP A 113 -11.29 -4.16 14.52
N GLU A 114 -10.25 -3.33 14.41
CA GLU A 114 -10.00 -2.24 15.35
C GLU A 114 -11.04 -1.12 15.26
N ILE A 115 -11.54 -0.81 14.04
CA ILE A 115 -12.65 0.13 13.86
C ILE A 115 -13.92 -0.40 14.55
N GLU A 116 -14.25 -1.68 14.39
CA GLU A 116 -15.37 -2.32 15.07
C GLU A 116 -15.21 -2.24 16.60
N GLU A 117 -14.01 -2.50 17.12
CA GLU A 117 -13.75 -2.41 18.56
C GLU A 117 -13.94 -0.97 19.08
N VAL A 118 -13.45 0.04 18.36
CA VAL A 118 -13.65 1.45 18.72
C VAL A 118 -15.13 1.81 18.73
N LEU A 119 -15.90 1.34 17.74
CA LEU A 119 -17.35 1.56 17.65
C LEU A 119 -18.12 0.89 18.79
N GLN A 120 -17.76 -0.34 19.17
CA GLN A 120 -18.46 -1.10 20.20
C GLN A 120 -18.11 -0.62 21.62
N ARG A 121 -16.82 -0.37 21.87
CA ARG A 121 -16.31 -0.04 23.22
C ARG A 121 -16.27 1.44 23.49
N GLN A 122 -16.32 2.28 22.46
CA GLN A 122 -16.21 3.75 22.59
C GLN A 122 -14.87 4.14 23.28
N VAL A 123 -13.83 3.36 23.01
CA VAL A 123 -12.47 3.55 23.54
C VAL A 123 -11.49 3.71 22.40
N ARG A 124 -10.50 4.57 22.58
CA ARG A 124 -9.48 4.82 21.57
C ARG A 124 -8.56 3.62 21.36
N SER A 125 -8.32 3.24 20.11
CA SER A 125 -7.28 2.26 19.76
C SER A 125 -5.96 2.94 19.44
N ARG A 126 -4.88 2.43 20.06
CA ARG A 126 -3.49 2.79 19.73
C ARG A 126 -2.91 1.88 18.64
N ARG A 127 -3.53 0.74 18.36
CA ARG A 127 -3.05 -0.25 17.40
C ARG A 127 -3.19 0.24 15.95
N LEU A 128 -4.15 1.12 15.70
CA LEU A 128 -4.39 1.74 14.39
C LEU A 128 -3.14 2.39 13.79
N THR A 129 -2.32 3.07 14.60
CA THR A 129 -1.05 3.67 14.14
C THR A 129 -0.05 2.60 13.71
N THR A 130 0.09 1.53 14.50
CA THR A 130 0.99 0.41 14.15
C THR A 130 0.56 -0.29 12.87
N LEU A 131 -0.75 -0.52 12.69
CA LEU A 131 -1.29 -1.12 11.46
C LEU A 131 -1.03 -0.23 10.23
N ASP A 132 -1.11 1.09 10.37
CA ASP A 132 -0.82 2.02 9.29
C ASP A 132 0.65 1.96 8.85
N GLU A 133 1.57 1.95 9.82
CA GLU A 133 3.00 1.82 9.57
C GLU A 133 3.34 0.48 8.90
N GLU A 134 2.74 -0.62 9.37
CA GLU A 134 2.90 -1.95 8.77
C GLU A 134 2.34 -2.02 7.35
N GLY A 135 1.15 -1.47 7.11
CA GLY A 135 0.52 -1.41 5.79
C GLY A 135 1.34 -0.59 4.81
N SER A 136 1.84 0.57 5.25
CA SER A 136 2.67 1.47 4.43
C SER A 136 3.96 0.79 3.97
N LYS A 137 4.62 0.02 4.85
CA LYS A 137 5.80 -0.81 4.53
C LYS A 137 5.50 -1.85 3.46
N VAL A 138 4.40 -2.59 3.59
CA VAL A 138 3.98 -3.63 2.64
C VAL A 138 3.62 -3.01 1.28
N LEU A 139 2.88 -1.91 1.25
CA LEU A 139 2.52 -1.19 0.02
C LEU A 139 3.74 -0.65 -0.71
N ALA A 140 4.72 -0.09 0.01
CA ALA A 140 5.97 0.37 -0.59
C ALA A 140 6.73 -0.79 -1.26
N LEU A 141 6.77 -1.96 -0.62
CA LEU A 141 7.39 -3.16 -1.19
C LEU A 141 6.60 -3.70 -2.39
N LEU A 142 5.27 -3.74 -2.34
CA LEU A 142 4.42 -4.12 -3.49
C LEU A 142 4.72 -3.26 -4.72
N VAL A 143 4.76 -1.93 -4.55
CA VAL A 143 5.09 -1.01 -5.65
C VAL A 143 6.50 -1.29 -6.17
N ARG A 144 7.48 -1.52 -5.27
CA ARG A 144 8.85 -1.90 -5.66
C ARG A 144 8.90 -3.17 -6.49
N GLN A 145 8.17 -4.21 -6.10
CA GLN A 145 8.10 -5.47 -6.84
C GLN A 145 7.58 -5.26 -8.27
N LEU A 146 6.56 -4.42 -8.45
CA LEU A 146 6.04 -4.09 -9.79
C LEU A 146 7.06 -3.36 -10.66
N PHE A 147 7.78 -2.38 -10.11
CA PHE A 147 8.84 -1.66 -10.84
C PHE A 147 10.05 -2.54 -11.19
N LEU A 148 10.42 -3.48 -10.32
CA LEU A 148 11.50 -4.41 -10.59
C LEU A 148 11.08 -5.46 -11.64
N ALA A 149 9.87 -6.00 -11.54
CA ALA A 149 9.33 -6.96 -12.48
C ALA A 149 9.12 -6.40 -13.89
N SER A 150 8.77 -5.11 -14.02
CA SER A 150 8.65 -4.46 -15.32
C SER A 150 10.00 -4.27 -16.04
N ARG A 151 11.12 -4.34 -15.30
CA ARG A 151 12.48 -4.24 -15.85
C ARG A 151 13.14 -5.61 -16.07
N ASP A 152 12.84 -6.60 -15.22
CA ASP A 152 13.36 -7.96 -15.31
C ASP A 152 12.22 -8.98 -15.37
N TRP A 153 12.00 -9.51 -16.57
CA TRP A 153 10.96 -10.50 -16.80
C TRP A 153 11.22 -11.86 -16.13
N SER A 154 12.48 -12.20 -15.88
CA SER A 154 12.81 -13.40 -15.12
C SER A 154 12.33 -13.28 -13.67
N LEU A 155 12.41 -12.07 -13.10
CA LEU A 155 11.88 -11.76 -11.78
C LEU A 155 10.36 -11.79 -11.78
N ALA A 156 9.71 -11.19 -12.77
CA ALA A 156 8.24 -11.16 -12.89
C ALA A 156 7.62 -12.57 -12.76
N ARG A 157 8.18 -13.55 -13.47
CA ARG A 157 7.79 -14.96 -13.36
C ARG A 157 7.97 -15.52 -11.95
N ARG A 158 9.11 -15.24 -11.30
CA ARG A 158 9.40 -15.74 -9.93
C ARG A 158 8.46 -15.15 -8.87
N ILE A 159 7.97 -13.92 -9.08
CA ILE A 159 7.12 -13.23 -8.09
C ILE A 159 5.61 -13.43 -8.34
N GLY A 160 5.22 -14.38 -9.22
CA GLY A 160 3.83 -14.73 -9.46
C GLY A 160 3.13 -13.88 -10.54
N SER A 161 3.88 -13.25 -11.44
CA SER A 161 3.34 -12.52 -12.61
C SER A 161 3.96 -13.02 -13.91
N PRO A 162 3.58 -14.23 -14.39
CA PRO A 162 4.21 -14.87 -15.54
C PRO A 162 3.75 -14.36 -16.91
N ASP A 163 2.79 -13.43 -16.97
CA ASP A 163 2.33 -12.75 -18.19
C ASP A 163 2.48 -11.23 -18.00
N PRO A 164 3.08 -10.48 -18.96
CA PRO A 164 3.31 -9.03 -18.79
C PRO A 164 2.02 -8.24 -18.55
N ARG A 165 0.88 -8.72 -19.07
CA ARG A 165 -0.45 -8.12 -18.88
C ARG A 165 -0.87 -8.15 -17.42
N HIS A 166 -0.50 -9.19 -16.67
CA HIS A 166 -0.81 -9.29 -15.24
C HIS A 166 -0.15 -8.17 -14.41
N LEU A 167 0.95 -7.56 -14.88
CA LEU A 167 1.53 -6.41 -14.16
C LEU A 167 0.62 -5.18 -14.19
N LEU A 168 -0.21 -5.02 -15.23
CA LEU A 168 -1.20 -3.95 -15.33
C LEU A 168 -2.32 -4.18 -14.31
N GLU A 169 -2.85 -5.39 -14.24
CA GLU A 169 -3.85 -5.79 -13.26
C GLU A 169 -3.33 -5.63 -11.83
N TRP A 170 -2.13 -6.16 -11.54
CA TRP A 170 -1.50 -6.01 -10.23
C TRP A 170 -1.27 -4.55 -9.86
N ARG A 171 -0.99 -3.69 -10.84
CA ARG A 171 -0.86 -2.25 -10.58
C ARG A 171 -2.18 -1.64 -10.12
N VAL A 172 -3.31 -2.03 -10.74
CA VAL A 172 -4.64 -1.61 -10.30
C VAL A 172 -4.91 -2.14 -8.90
N VAL A 173 -4.67 -3.43 -8.63
CA VAL A 173 -4.85 -4.03 -7.29
C VAL A 173 -4.05 -3.27 -6.23
N VAL A 174 -2.76 -3.03 -6.46
CA VAL A 174 -1.89 -2.33 -5.50
C VAL A 174 -2.35 -0.89 -5.28
N HIS A 175 -2.85 -0.20 -6.32
CA HIS A 175 -3.39 1.14 -6.18
C HIS A 175 -4.66 1.15 -5.33
N SER A 176 -5.61 0.25 -5.62
CA SER A 176 -6.84 0.10 -4.83
C SER A 176 -6.55 -0.25 -3.37
N LEU A 177 -5.56 -1.11 -3.10
CA LEU A 177 -5.12 -1.41 -1.73
C LEU A 177 -4.56 -0.20 -0.99
N GLN A 178 -3.85 0.68 -1.70
CA GLN A 178 -3.35 1.93 -1.13
C GLN A 178 -4.51 2.86 -0.77
N ASP A 179 -5.50 2.98 -1.65
CA ASP A 179 -6.67 3.83 -1.42
C ASP A 179 -7.52 3.28 -0.27
N LEU A 180 -7.75 1.95 -0.22
CA LEU A 180 -8.41 1.29 0.90
C LEU A 180 -7.72 1.55 2.23
N ALA A 181 -6.39 1.41 2.29
CA ALA A 181 -5.62 1.72 3.50
C ALA A 181 -5.76 3.19 3.91
N GLY A 182 -5.77 4.11 2.95
CA GLY A 182 -6.01 5.54 3.18
C GLY A 182 -7.40 5.80 3.77
N LEU A 183 -8.44 5.23 3.16
CA LEU A 183 -9.82 5.41 3.57
C LEU A 183 -10.13 4.78 4.93
N PHE A 184 -9.57 3.60 5.22
CA PHE A 184 -9.71 2.97 6.54
C PHE A 184 -8.99 3.75 7.63
N ARG A 185 -7.79 4.26 7.35
CA ARG A 185 -7.09 5.18 8.27
C ARG A 185 -7.90 6.45 8.52
N GLU A 186 -8.48 7.05 7.47
CA GLU A 186 -9.32 8.25 7.61
C GLU A 186 -10.54 7.95 8.49
N ALA A 187 -11.28 6.87 8.19
CA ALA A 187 -12.42 6.44 8.98
C ALA A 187 -12.04 6.17 10.45
N ALA A 188 -10.95 5.43 10.66
CA ALA A 188 -10.46 5.10 11.98
C ALA A 188 -10.07 6.35 12.76
N ALA A 189 -9.37 7.31 12.16
CA ALA A 189 -8.99 8.56 12.82
C ALA A 189 -10.23 9.36 13.28
N GLN A 190 -11.23 9.50 12.42
CA GLN A 190 -12.47 10.21 12.74
C GLN A 190 -13.22 9.53 13.90
N LEU A 191 -13.30 8.20 13.90
CA LEU A 191 -13.95 7.44 14.98
C LEU A 191 -13.14 7.49 16.28
N ASN A 192 -11.82 7.39 16.21
CA ASN A 192 -10.93 7.41 17.37
C ASN A 192 -10.99 8.78 18.08
N GLU A 193 -11.09 9.87 17.31
CA GLU A 193 -11.29 11.21 17.87
C GLU A 193 -12.68 11.36 18.51
N ALA A 194 -13.72 10.82 17.86
CA ALA A 194 -15.12 10.91 18.27
C ALA A 194 -15.57 9.86 19.30
N ALA A 195 -14.73 8.87 19.65
CA ALA A 195 -15.08 7.72 20.48
C ALA A 195 -15.70 8.07 21.85
N ALA A 196 -15.51 9.29 22.37
CA ALA A 196 -16.11 9.72 23.63
C ALA A 196 -17.44 10.51 23.49
N ALA A 197 -17.90 10.79 22.26
CA ALA A 197 -18.81 11.92 22.00
C ALA A 197 -20.17 11.60 21.37
N ALA A 198 -20.50 10.38 20.92
CA ALA A 198 -21.79 10.13 20.26
C ALA A 198 -22.27 8.65 20.26
N PRO A 199 -23.22 8.27 21.15
CA PRO A 199 -23.75 6.90 21.21
C PRO A 199 -24.64 6.52 20.00
N GLY A 200 -25.41 7.45 19.44
CA GLY A 200 -26.45 7.12 18.43
C GLY A 200 -25.97 7.07 16.97
N ALA A 201 -24.76 7.54 16.67
CA ALA A 201 -24.23 7.53 15.30
C ALA A 201 -23.39 6.28 14.97
N ALA A 202 -23.23 5.38 15.95
CA ALA A 202 -22.42 4.17 15.82
C ALA A 202 -23.24 2.96 15.34
N GLU A 203 -24.56 2.91 15.57
CA GLU A 203 -25.37 1.70 15.31
C GLU A 203 -25.35 1.27 13.84
N SER A 204 -25.63 2.17 12.89
CA SER A 204 -25.56 1.85 11.46
C SER A 204 -24.16 1.44 10.99
N LEU A 205 -23.14 1.96 11.67
CA LEU A 205 -21.73 1.73 11.37
C LEU A 205 -21.25 0.38 11.95
N VAL A 206 -21.82 -0.03 13.09
CA VAL A 206 -21.60 -1.36 13.71
C VAL A 206 -22.10 -2.49 12.81
N GLU A 207 -23.17 -2.27 12.05
CA GLU A 207 -23.66 -3.24 11.06
C GLU A 207 -22.86 -3.19 9.75
N PHE A 208 -22.51 -1.99 9.29
CA PHE A 208 -21.89 -1.81 7.98
C PHE A 208 -20.41 -2.23 7.91
N VAL A 209 -19.61 -2.00 8.96
CA VAL A 209 -18.18 -2.35 8.96
C VAL A 209 -17.95 -3.87 8.76
N PRO A 210 -18.70 -4.77 9.43
CA PRO A 210 -18.67 -6.20 9.15
C PRO A 210 -18.96 -6.56 7.69
N GLU A 211 -19.90 -5.88 7.02
CA GLU A 211 -20.21 -6.11 5.61
C GLU A 211 -19.01 -5.75 4.71
N VAL A 212 -18.39 -4.58 4.94
CA VAL A 212 -17.16 -4.16 4.24
C VAL A 212 -16.03 -5.18 4.47
N LYS A 213 -15.88 -5.66 5.70
CA LYS A 213 -14.86 -6.64 6.07
C LYS A 213 -15.07 -7.99 5.41
N ALA A 214 -16.32 -8.49 5.37
CA ALA A 214 -16.66 -9.75 4.71
C ALA A 214 -16.36 -9.65 3.22
N TYR A 215 -16.85 -8.60 2.57
CA TYR A 215 -16.65 -8.40 1.14
C TYR A 215 -15.17 -8.21 0.76
N LEU A 216 -14.39 -7.47 1.57
CA LEU A 216 -12.95 -7.35 1.40
C LEU A 216 -12.26 -8.72 1.37
N LYS A 217 -12.66 -9.66 2.23
CA LYS A 217 -12.07 -11.01 2.24
C LYS A 217 -12.42 -11.76 0.96
N GLU A 218 -13.68 -11.73 0.55
CA GLU A 218 -14.18 -12.42 -0.65
C GLU A 218 -13.50 -11.91 -1.92
N VAL A 219 -13.46 -10.59 -2.14
CA VAL A 219 -12.84 -10.01 -3.34
C VAL A 219 -11.35 -10.27 -3.41
N MET A 220 -10.65 -10.20 -2.26
CA MET A 220 -9.21 -10.46 -2.22
C MET A 220 -8.89 -11.93 -2.49
N ASP A 221 -9.73 -12.86 -2.05
CA ASP A 221 -9.56 -14.27 -2.38
C ASP A 221 -9.82 -14.54 -3.86
N ALA A 222 -10.85 -13.93 -4.46
CA ALA A 222 -11.12 -14.05 -5.90
C ALA A 222 -9.98 -13.49 -6.77
N LEU A 223 -9.31 -12.41 -6.33
CA LEU A 223 -8.12 -11.87 -7.01
C LEU A 223 -6.91 -12.82 -6.97
N LEU A 224 -6.72 -13.50 -5.83
CA LEU A 224 -5.60 -14.41 -5.58
C LEU A 224 -5.82 -15.79 -6.22
N HIS A 225 -7.08 -16.21 -6.35
CA HIS A 225 -7.50 -17.49 -6.90
C HIS A 225 -8.56 -17.24 -7.99
N PRO A 226 -8.13 -16.86 -9.21
CA PRO A 226 -9.05 -16.45 -10.28
C PRO A 226 -9.88 -17.64 -10.77
N GLU A 227 -11.18 -17.58 -10.52
CA GLU A 227 -12.20 -18.54 -10.96
C GLU A 227 -13.43 -17.75 -11.41
N LEU A 228 -13.96 -18.04 -12.60
CA LEU A 228 -14.97 -17.19 -13.24
C LEU A 228 -16.27 -17.10 -12.42
N GLU A 229 -16.78 -18.24 -11.95
CA GLU A 229 -18.01 -18.30 -11.13
C GLU A 229 -17.86 -17.43 -9.88
N ARG A 230 -16.77 -17.62 -9.13
CA ARG A 230 -16.45 -16.83 -7.94
C ARG A 230 -16.29 -15.34 -8.25
N ALA A 231 -15.65 -15.00 -9.36
CA ALA A 231 -15.47 -13.60 -9.76
C ALA A 231 -16.82 -12.93 -10.06
N CYS A 232 -17.73 -13.64 -10.74
CA CYS A 232 -19.09 -13.16 -11.00
C CYS A 232 -19.90 -12.98 -9.71
N GLU A 233 -19.83 -13.93 -8.76
CA GLU A 233 -20.50 -13.84 -7.46
C GLU A 233 -20.01 -12.62 -6.66
N VAL A 234 -18.69 -12.43 -6.59
CA VAL A 234 -18.08 -11.28 -5.91
C VAL A 234 -18.49 -9.98 -6.60
N HIS A 235 -18.50 -9.92 -7.93
CA HIS A 235 -18.95 -8.72 -8.64
C HIS A 235 -20.41 -8.37 -8.32
N GLN A 236 -21.33 -9.34 -8.28
CA GLN A 236 -22.71 -9.12 -7.82
C GLN A 236 -22.79 -8.67 -6.36
N GLY A 237 -21.89 -9.19 -5.50
CA GLY A 237 -21.74 -8.73 -4.11
C GLY A 237 -21.36 -7.24 -4.00
N SER A 238 -20.64 -6.70 -4.99
CA SER A 238 -20.22 -5.29 -5.00
C SER A 238 -21.41 -4.32 -5.03
N VAL A 239 -22.45 -4.68 -5.78
CA VAL A 239 -23.69 -3.90 -5.91
C VAL A 239 -24.41 -3.86 -4.57
N ARG A 240 -24.56 -5.03 -3.93
CA ARG A 240 -25.19 -5.16 -2.59
C ARG A 240 -24.45 -4.34 -1.54
N LEU A 241 -23.12 -4.38 -1.55
CA LEU A 241 -22.29 -3.58 -0.65
C LEU A 241 -22.45 -2.07 -0.90
N GLY A 242 -22.55 -1.66 -2.16
CA GLY A 242 -22.82 -0.26 -2.54
C GLY A 242 -24.15 0.25 -1.98
N GLU A 243 -25.21 -0.55 -2.08
CA GLU A 243 -26.51 -0.23 -1.49
C GLU A 243 -26.46 -0.17 0.05
N ALA A 244 -25.75 -1.09 0.70
CA ALA A 244 -25.53 -1.06 2.14
C ALA A 244 -24.82 0.22 2.60
N ALA A 245 -23.82 0.66 1.83
CA ALA A 245 -23.09 1.90 2.10
C ALA A 245 -23.98 3.14 2.01
N LEU A 246 -24.88 3.19 1.02
CA LEU A 246 -25.87 4.26 0.88
C LEU A 246 -26.82 4.28 2.07
N ARG A 247 -27.38 3.12 2.46
CA ARG A 247 -28.23 3.00 3.64
C ARG A 247 -27.51 3.49 4.90
N ALA A 248 -26.29 3.02 5.15
CA ALA A 248 -25.51 3.39 6.33
C ALA A 248 -25.26 4.90 6.42
N THR A 249 -25.01 5.55 5.27
CA THR A 249 -24.76 6.99 5.20
C THR A 249 -26.04 7.81 5.34
N ASP A 250 -27.16 7.35 4.75
CA ASP A 250 -28.45 8.06 4.80
C ASP A 250 -29.03 8.11 6.22
N HIS A 251 -28.89 7.05 7.01
CA HIS A 251 -29.30 7.04 8.43
C HIS A 251 -28.56 8.08 9.29
N LEU A 252 -27.38 8.53 8.83
CA LEU A 252 -26.56 9.51 9.52
C LEU A 252 -26.79 10.96 9.04
N LYS A 253 -27.65 11.18 8.02
CA LYS A 253 -28.00 12.52 7.51
C LYS A 253 -29.04 13.17 8.42
N GLY A 254 -28.65 14.24 9.14
CA GLY A 254 -29.53 15.01 10.03
C GLY A 254 -29.08 16.46 10.26
N PRO A 255 -29.92 17.33 10.85
CA PRO A 255 -29.77 18.79 10.80
C PRO A 255 -28.65 19.43 11.65
N ALA A 256 -27.79 18.67 12.35
CA ALA A 256 -26.72 19.28 13.15
C ALA A 256 -25.41 18.47 13.28
N ARG A 257 -24.36 19.12 12.73
CA ARG A 257 -22.94 19.17 13.14
C ARG A 257 -21.99 18.03 12.77
N LYS A 258 -20.81 18.45 12.30
CA LYS A 258 -19.49 17.79 12.26
C LYS A 258 -19.42 16.53 13.14
N ASN A 259 -19.91 15.43 12.61
CA ASN A 259 -19.95 14.16 13.32
C ASN A 259 -18.87 13.27 12.72
N GLY A 260 -17.86 12.92 13.51
CA GLY A 260 -16.80 12.00 13.08
C GLY A 260 -17.36 10.69 12.53
N ALA A 261 -18.52 10.25 13.01
CA ALA A 261 -19.21 9.07 12.49
C ALA A 261 -19.70 9.24 11.04
N LEU A 262 -20.22 10.42 10.66
CA LEU A 262 -20.62 10.67 9.27
C LEU A 262 -19.40 10.73 8.35
N SER A 263 -18.31 11.38 8.78
CA SER A 263 -17.06 11.42 8.02
C SER A 263 -16.43 10.03 7.87
N ALA A 264 -16.52 9.20 8.91
CA ALA A 264 -16.09 7.81 8.85
C ALA A 264 -16.97 6.98 7.91
N ALA A 265 -18.30 7.15 7.98
CA ALA A 265 -19.24 6.49 7.08
C ALA A 265 -18.99 6.87 5.61
N MET A 266 -18.74 8.14 5.31
CA MET A 266 -18.37 8.58 3.96
C MET A 266 -17.03 7.99 3.49
N SER A 267 -16.07 7.79 4.38
CA SER A 267 -14.79 7.16 4.05
C SER A 267 -14.95 5.66 3.78
N LEU A 268 -15.74 4.96 4.60
CA LEU A 268 -16.11 3.57 4.36
C LEU A 268 -16.96 3.42 3.09
N GLN A 269 -17.87 4.34 2.81
CA GLN A 269 -18.64 4.37 1.57
C GLN A 269 -17.72 4.54 0.35
N ARG A 270 -16.75 5.46 0.39
CA ARG A 270 -15.76 5.57 -0.70
C ARG A 270 -14.95 4.28 -0.89
N SER A 271 -14.70 3.54 0.20
CA SER A 271 -13.96 2.28 0.14
C SER A 271 -14.70 1.20 -0.66
N THR A 272 -16.03 1.23 -0.72
CA THR A 272 -16.81 0.28 -1.52
C THR A 272 -16.60 0.50 -3.01
N GLY A 273 -16.33 1.73 -3.46
CA GLY A 273 -15.93 2.01 -4.83
C GLY A 273 -14.59 1.37 -5.19
N CYS A 274 -13.61 1.40 -4.29
CA CYS A 274 -12.34 0.70 -4.47
C CYS A 274 -12.54 -0.83 -4.52
N LEU A 275 -13.42 -1.37 -3.67
CA LEU A 275 -13.75 -2.80 -3.64
C LEU A 275 -14.50 -3.26 -4.90
N ALA A 276 -15.39 -2.42 -5.45
CA ALA A 276 -16.04 -2.67 -6.72
C ALA A 276 -15.04 -2.69 -7.88
N LEU A 277 -14.06 -1.77 -7.90
CA LEU A 277 -12.98 -1.82 -8.89
C LEU A 277 -12.17 -3.13 -8.78
N LEU A 278 -11.93 -3.61 -7.56
CA LEU A 278 -11.24 -4.88 -7.34
C LEU A 278 -12.05 -6.09 -7.82
N SER A 279 -13.39 -6.05 -7.78
CA SER A 279 -14.22 -7.15 -8.29
C SER A 279 -14.23 -7.21 -9.81
N GLU A 280 -14.18 -6.07 -10.50
CA GLU A 280 -13.95 -6.01 -11.95
C GLU A 280 -12.59 -6.63 -12.33
N VAL A 281 -11.53 -6.25 -11.61
CA VAL A 281 -10.20 -6.84 -11.82
C VAL A 281 -10.20 -8.35 -11.55
N ALA A 282 -11.03 -8.84 -10.62
CA ALA A 282 -11.17 -10.28 -10.40
C ALA A 282 -11.81 -10.99 -11.61
N ILE A 283 -12.81 -10.37 -12.27
CA ILE A 283 -13.37 -10.86 -13.53
C ILE A 283 -12.30 -10.88 -14.62
N ASP A 284 -11.60 -9.76 -14.83
CA ASP A 284 -10.55 -9.66 -15.85
C ASP A 284 -9.48 -10.76 -15.69
N ARG A 285 -9.10 -11.03 -14.43
CA ARG A 285 -8.15 -12.08 -14.08
C ARG A 285 -8.69 -13.47 -14.33
N ALA A 286 -9.94 -13.73 -13.99
CA ALA A 286 -10.58 -15.03 -14.22
C ALA A 286 -10.73 -15.32 -15.72
N VAL A 287 -11.13 -14.31 -16.51
CA VAL A 287 -11.23 -14.41 -17.97
C VAL A 287 -9.84 -14.61 -18.59
N SER A 288 -8.83 -13.89 -18.12
CA SER A 288 -7.46 -14.02 -18.63
C SER A 288 -6.79 -15.35 -18.27
N ALA A 289 -7.20 -15.97 -17.15
CA ALA A 289 -6.72 -17.29 -16.73
C ALA A 289 -7.46 -18.44 -17.42
N GLY A 290 -8.69 -18.22 -17.89
CA GLY A 290 -9.50 -19.23 -18.55
C GLY A 290 -8.98 -19.61 -19.94
N THR A 291 -8.79 -20.91 -20.17
CA THR A 291 -8.66 -21.52 -21.51
C THR A 291 -10.02 -21.95 -22.09
N GLU A 292 -11.11 -21.72 -21.38
CA GLU A 292 -12.41 -22.33 -21.65
C GLU A 292 -13.36 -21.40 -22.41
N SER A 293 -14.08 -21.97 -23.37
CA SER A 293 -15.26 -21.36 -23.98
C SER A 293 -16.34 -21.17 -22.90
N VAL A 294 -16.65 -19.92 -22.55
CA VAL A 294 -17.76 -19.59 -21.66
C VAL A 294 -19.07 -19.85 -22.41
N LEU A 295 -19.73 -20.97 -22.13
CA LEU A 295 -21.12 -21.19 -22.50
C LEU A 295 -21.99 -20.46 -21.48
N ALA A 296 -22.28 -19.18 -21.76
CA ALA A 296 -23.28 -18.45 -21.02
C ALA A 296 -24.67 -18.91 -21.52
N ASP A 297 -25.37 -19.71 -20.72
CA ASP A 297 -26.79 -19.93 -20.95
C ASP A 297 -27.51 -18.61 -20.67
N ALA A 298 -28.07 -18.02 -21.72
CA ALA A 298 -28.91 -16.84 -21.61
C ALA A 298 -30.20 -17.22 -20.86
N ALA A 299 -30.27 -16.85 -19.58
CA ALA A 299 -31.51 -16.84 -18.81
C ALA A 299 -32.28 -15.54 -19.07
#